data_AF-A0A3P3VPR2-F1
#
_entry.id   AF-A0A3P3VPR2-F1
#
_cell.length_a   1.000
_cell.length_b   1.000
_cell.length_c   1.000
_cell.angle_alpha   90.00
_cell.angle_beta   90.00
_cell.angle_gamma   90.00
#
_symmetry.space_group_name_H-M   'P 1'
#
loop_
_entity.id
_entity.type
_entity.pdbx_description
1 polymer ?
#
loop_
_entity_poly.entity_id
_entity_poly.type
_entity_poly.pdbx_seq_one_letter_code
_entity_poly.pdbx_strand_id
1 'polypeptide(L)'
;MQHSSLEINDIHWLMAMIQTIDVGLVVVDAQYQVLAWNTFMENHSGKSPVQVREQSLFTVFPELDEHWFRQKTRSVFLLGNRAFTTWQQRPYLFKFNNYHPITGTVDFMYQNTTITPLASADGRVEQICLMIYDVTEQVCLTQADTEPPTAY
;
A
#
# COMPACT_ATOMS: atom_id res chain seq x y z
N MET A 1 28.28 -21.38 21.46
CA MET A 1 27.34 -21.47 20.33
C MET A 1 26.07 -20.74 20.77
N GLN A 2 25.93 -19.47 20.40
CA GLN A 2 24.82 -18.62 20.83
C GLN A 2 24.32 -17.90 19.59
N HIS A 3 23.38 -18.51 18.88
CA HIS A 3 22.73 -17.90 17.72
C HIS A 3 21.38 -18.58 17.49
N SER A 4 20.37 -18.25 18.30
CA SER A 4 18.97 -18.65 18.05
C SER A 4 18.01 -17.86 18.96
N SER A 5 18.19 -16.54 18.99
CA SER A 5 17.31 -15.58 19.65
C SER A 5 17.53 -14.21 18.99
N LEU A 6 17.30 -14.11 17.67
CA LEU A 6 16.61 -12.91 17.20
C LEU A 6 15.26 -13.01 17.92
N GLU A 7 15.14 -12.25 18.99
CA GLU A 7 14.37 -12.66 20.15
C GLU A 7 12.90 -12.78 19.75
N ILE A 8 12.23 -13.86 20.15
CA ILE A 8 10.79 -14.03 19.89
C ILE A 8 10.02 -12.77 20.33
N ASN A 9 10.49 -12.14 21.42
CA ASN A 9 10.04 -10.83 21.89
C ASN A 9 10.22 -9.73 20.84
N ASP A 10 11.36 -9.68 20.15
CA ASP A 10 11.63 -8.70 19.09
C ASP A 10 10.65 -8.80 17.93
N ILE A 11 10.37 -10.03 17.50
CA ILE A 11 9.39 -10.28 16.45
C ILE A 11 7.98 -9.90 16.93
N HIS A 12 7.62 -10.19 18.18
CA HIS A 12 6.30 -9.87 18.71
C HIS A 12 6.01 -8.37 18.75
N TRP A 13 6.94 -7.53 19.24
CA TRP A 13 6.70 -6.09 19.28
C TRP A 13 6.79 -5.45 17.88
N LEU A 14 7.66 -5.94 16.99
CA LEU A 14 7.70 -5.53 15.57
C LEU A 14 6.35 -5.77 14.87
N MET A 15 5.77 -6.95 15.07
CA MET A 15 4.45 -7.28 14.53
C MET A 15 3.35 -6.39 15.13
N ALA A 16 3.38 -6.16 16.45
CA ALA A 16 2.43 -5.26 17.11
C ALA A 16 2.51 -3.84 16.54
N MET A 17 3.72 -3.29 16.34
CA MET A 17 3.89 -1.98 15.73
C MET A 17 3.31 -1.93 14.31
N ILE A 18 3.61 -2.92 13.47
CA ILE A 18 3.10 -3.00 12.09
C ILE A 18 1.56 -3.01 12.05
N GLN A 19 0.91 -3.62 13.04
CA GLN A 19 -0.55 -3.64 13.15
C GLN A 19 -1.14 -2.31 13.61
N THR A 20 -0.36 -1.47 14.30
CA THR A 20 -0.80 -0.16 14.81
C THR A 20 -0.61 1.00 13.83
N ILE A 21 0.06 0.79 12.70
CA ILE A 21 0.24 1.88 11.72
C ILE A 21 -0.99 2.05 10.84
N ASP A 22 -1.40 3.30 10.63
CA ASP A 22 -2.45 3.67 9.68
C ASP A 22 -1.91 3.77 8.24
N VAL A 23 -1.17 2.75 7.82
CA VAL A 23 -0.57 2.64 6.48
C VAL A 23 -0.76 1.22 5.97
N GLY A 24 -1.24 1.09 4.73
CA GLY A 24 -1.33 -0.19 4.06
C GLY A 24 0.05 -0.73 3.71
N LEU A 25 0.39 -1.91 4.21
CA LEU A 25 1.64 -2.58 3.89
C LEU A 25 1.37 -3.88 3.14
N VAL A 26 1.98 -3.99 1.96
CA VAL A 26 1.95 -5.18 1.13
C VAL A 26 3.37 -5.50 0.70
N VAL A 27 3.80 -6.75 0.88
CA VAL A 27 5.03 -7.24 0.27
C VAL A 27 4.67 -8.19 -0.85
N VAL A 28 5.26 -8.00 -2.03
CA VAL A 28 5.15 -8.93 -3.15
C VAL A 28 6.51 -9.33 -3.68
N ASP A 29 6.60 -10.53 -4.26
CA ASP A 29 7.79 -10.98 -5.00
C ASP A 29 7.82 -10.45 -6.45
N ALA A 30 8.86 -10.82 -7.20
CA ALA A 30 9.02 -10.47 -8.62
C ALA A 30 7.93 -11.06 -9.54
N GLN A 31 7.19 -12.08 -9.07
CA GLN A 31 6.02 -12.66 -9.74
C GLN A 31 4.70 -12.03 -9.27
N TYR A 32 4.78 -11.00 -8.41
CA TYR A 32 3.66 -10.27 -7.83
C TYR A 32 2.78 -11.14 -6.92
N GLN A 33 3.32 -12.22 -6.36
CA GLN A 33 2.64 -13.01 -5.33
C GLN A 33 2.70 -12.27 -4.00
N VAL A 34 1.59 -12.23 -3.29
CA VAL A 34 1.51 -11.55 -1.99
C VAL A 34 2.22 -12.37 -0.90
N LEU A 35 3.25 -11.79 -0.31
CA LEU A 35 4.03 -12.37 0.79
C LEU A 35 3.61 -11.83 2.16
N ALA A 36 3.19 -10.57 2.22
CA ALA A 36 2.70 -9.94 3.45
C ALA A 36 1.52 -9.01 3.17
N TRP A 37 0.60 -8.94 4.14
CA TRP A 37 -0.64 -8.19 4.09
C TRP A 37 -1.01 -7.77 5.52
N ASN A 38 -1.02 -6.47 5.82
CA ASN A 38 -1.30 -6.01 7.19
C ASN A 38 -2.79 -5.71 7.44
N THR A 39 -3.12 -5.38 8.69
CA THR A 39 -4.48 -5.09 9.16
C THR A 39 -5.14 -3.94 8.41
N PHE A 40 -4.39 -2.89 8.05
CA PHE A 40 -4.92 -1.80 7.23
C PHE A 40 -5.48 -2.34 5.92
N MET A 41 -4.70 -3.20 5.24
CA MET A 41 -5.10 -3.77 3.97
C MET A 41 -6.28 -4.72 4.12
N GLU A 42 -6.32 -5.53 5.19
CA GLU A 42 -7.47 -6.39 5.50
C GLU A 42 -8.76 -5.58 5.68
N ASN A 43 -8.72 -4.56 6.53
CA ASN A 43 -9.88 -3.72 6.85
C ASN A 43 -10.43 -2.98 5.63
N HIS A 44 -9.55 -2.44 4.77
CA HIS A 44 -9.98 -1.65 3.63
C HIS A 44 -10.30 -2.46 2.37
N SER A 45 -9.67 -3.63 2.19
CA SER A 45 -9.95 -4.51 1.04
C SER A 45 -11.05 -5.53 1.29
N GLY A 46 -11.39 -5.78 2.56
CA GLY A 46 -12.29 -6.87 2.98
C GLY A 46 -11.72 -8.27 2.73
N LYS A 47 -10.40 -8.40 2.58
CA LYS A 47 -9.71 -9.67 2.29
C LYS A 47 -8.68 -9.97 3.37
N SER A 48 -8.78 -11.16 3.96
CA SER A 48 -7.88 -11.55 5.04
C SER A 48 -6.49 -11.92 4.51
N PRO A 49 -5.43 -11.81 5.34
CA PRO A 49 -4.08 -12.24 4.96
C PRO A 49 -4.02 -13.69 4.47
N VAL A 50 -4.84 -14.58 5.05
CA VAL A 50 -4.91 -16.00 4.67
C VAL A 50 -5.50 -16.16 3.27
N GLN A 51 -6.48 -15.34 2.89
CA GLN A 51 -7.08 -15.39 1.57
C GLN A 51 -6.13 -14.91 0.49
N VAL A 52 -5.30 -13.90 0.76
CA VAL A 52 -4.48 -13.26 -0.28
C VAL A 52 -3.07 -13.83 -0.40
N ARG A 53 -2.57 -14.49 0.65
CA ARG A 53 -1.22 -15.05 0.70
C ARG A 53 -0.96 -15.96 -0.50
N GLU A 54 0.21 -15.81 -1.11
CA GLU A 54 0.68 -16.61 -2.25
C GLU A 54 -0.26 -16.55 -3.48
N GLN A 55 -1.15 -15.55 -3.52
CA GLN A 55 -1.92 -15.21 -4.71
C GLN A 55 -1.32 -14.02 -5.43
N SER A 56 -1.49 -13.99 -6.75
CA SER A 56 -1.06 -12.86 -7.55
C SER A 56 -1.89 -11.63 -7.19
N LEU A 57 -1.23 -10.49 -6.97
CA LEU A 57 -1.89 -9.22 -6.67
C LEU A 57 -2.96 -8.86 -7.72
N PHE A 58 -2.74 -9.22 -8.98
CA PHE A 58 -3.69 -8.97 -10.10
C PHE A 58 -4.89 -9.92 -10.09
N THR A 59 -4.78 -11.09 -9.45
CA THR A 59 -5.93 -11.96 -9.18
C THR A 59 -6.73 -11.45 -7.99
N VAL A 60 -6.04 -10.97 -6.96
CA VAL A 60 -6.68 -10.42 -5.75
C VAL A 60 -7.40 -9.10 -6.06
N PHE A 61 -6.83 -8.26 -6.92
CA PHE A 61 -7.40 -6.99 -7.40
C PHE A 61 -7.41 -6.94 -8.93
N PRO A 62 -8.43 -7.54 -9.59
CA PRO A 62 -8.56 -7.51 -11.05
C PRO A 62 -8.71 -6.09 -11.62
N GLU A 63 -9.12 -5.13 -10.81
CA GLU A 63 -9.21 -3.71 -11.17
C GLU A 63 -7.85 -2.98 -11.17
N LEU A 64 -6.81 -3.59 -10.60
CA LEU A 64 -5.46 -3.06 -10.66
C LEU A 64 -4.94 -3.20 -12.10
N ASP A 65 -4.55 -2.07 -12.70
CA ASP A 65 -3.93 -2.06 -14.03
C ASP A 65 -2.56 -2.76 -13.97
N GLU A 66 -2.55 -4.03 -14.40
CA GLU A 66 -1.37 -4.88 -14.37
C GLU A 66 -0.23 -4.31 -15.22
N HIS A 67 -0.53 -3.81 -16.42
CA HIS A 67 0.49 -3.28 -17.32
C HIS A 67 1.18 -2.06 -16.71
N TRP A 68 0.38 -1.10 -16.23
CA TRP A 68 0.90 0.09 -15.56
C TRP A 68 1.71 -0.27 -14.31
N PHE A 69 1.20 -1.18 -13.47
CA PHE A 69 1.86 -1.54 -12.21
C PHE A 69 3.18 -2.24 -12.46
N ARG A 70 3.24 -3.18 -13.42
CA ARG A 70 4.48 -3.84 -13.83
C ARG A 70 5.49 -2.85 -14.38
N GLN A 71 5.06 -1.89 -15.20
CA GLN A 71 5.95 -0.86 -15.72
C GLN A 71 6.52 0.02 -14.60
N LYS A 72 5.68 0.41 -13.62
CA LYS A 72 6.07 1.25 -12.48
C LYS A 72 7.07 0.55 -11.56
N THR A 73 6.86 -0.73 -11.28
CA THR A 73 7.68 -1.54 -10.37
C THR A 73 8.94 -2.10 -11.04
N ARG A 74 8.98 -2.17 -12.39
CA ARG A 74 10.16 -2.64 -13.14
C ARG A 74 11.44 -1.90 -12.75
N SER A 75 11.41 -0.57 -12.64
CA SER A 75 12.61 0.18 -12.24
C SER A 75 13.03 -0.13 -10.81
N VAL A 76 12.06 -0.40 -9.92
CA VAL A 76 12.32 -0.75 -8.52
C VAL A 76 13.09 -2.07 -8.43
N PHE A 77 12.63 -3.09 -9.16
CA PHE A 77 13.32 -4.38 -9.22
C PHE A 77 14.69 -4.29 -9.90
N LEU A 78 14.81 -3.53 -10.99
CA LEU A 78 16.04 -3.50 -11.79
C LEU A 78 17.12 -2.56 -11.23
N LEU A 79 16.73 -1.41 -10.69
CA LEU A 79 17.64 -0.34 -10.29
C LEU A 79 17.73 -0.18 -8.78
N GLY A 80 16.86 -0.84 -8.01
CA GLY A 80 16.82 -0.67 -6.55
C GLY A 80 16.44 0.75 -6.13
N ASN A 81 15.74 1.50 -6.98
CA ASN A 81 15.22 2.82 -6.62
C ASN A 81 13.80 2.74 -6.07
N ARG A 82 13.41 3.73 -5.27
CA ARG A 82 12.02 3.87 -4.83
C ARG A 82 11.17 4.47 -5.94
N ALA A 83 9.91 4.05 -6.03
CA ALA A 83 8.93 4.65 -6.90
C ALA A 83 7.75 5.20 -6.09
N PHE A 84 7.14 6.27 -6.59
CA PHE A 84 6.05 6.98 -5.88
C PHE A 84 4.90 7.25 -6.85
N THR A 85 3.67 7.19 -6.35
CA THR A 85 2.48 7.64 -7.08
C THR A 85 1.67 8.51 -6.14
N THR A 86 1.29 9.71 -6.57
CA THR A 86 0.43 10.60 -5.79
C THR A 86 -1.01 10.54 -6.25
N TRP A 87 -1.93 10.94 -5.39
CA TRP A 87 -3.36 10.97 -5.69
C TRP A 87 -3.70 11.83 -6.92
N GLN A 88 -2.92 12.88 -7.21
CA GLN A 88 -3.10 13.71 -8.42
C GLN A 88 -2.71 12.96 -9.70
N GLN A 89 -1.74 12.06 -9.64
CA GLN A 89 -1.31 11.26 -10.79
C GLN A 89 -2.25 10.08 -11.02
N ARG A 90 -2.62 9.40 -9.94
CA ARG A 90 -3.56 8.29 -9.93
C ARG A 90 -4.31 8.32 -8.60
N PRO A 91 -5.65 8.52 -8.59
CA PRO A 91 -6.40 8.70 -7.35
C PRO A 91 -6.21 7.57 -6.34
N TYR A 92 -6.08 6.33 -6.81
CA TYR A 92 -5.83 5.16 -5.98
C TYR A 92 -5.04 4.09 -6.73
N LEU A 93 -4.27 3.30 -5.97
CA LEU A 93 -3.71 2.04 -6.43
C LEU A 93 -4.74 0.92 -6.26
N PHE A 94 -5.36 0.84 -5.09
CA PHE A 94 -6.44 -0.09 -4.76
C PHE A 94 -7.73 0.67 -4.51
N LYS A 95 -8.84 0.28 -5.13
CA LYS A 95 -10.09 1.01 -5.00
C LYS A 95 -10.81 0.66 -3.69
N PHE A 96 -10.39 1.30 -2.59
CA PHE A 96 -11.02 1.13 -1.29
C PHE A 96 -12.19 2.09 -1.10
N ASN A 97 -13.24 1.61 -0.43
CA ASN A 97 -14.37 2.45 -0.05
C ASN A 97 -13.92 3.46 1.02
N ASN A 98 -14.52 4.64 0.99
CA ASN A 98 -14.38 5.60 2.06
C ASN A 98 -15.40 5.30 3.17
N TYR A 99 -14.94 5.00 4.39
CA TYR A 99 -15.79 4.64 5.53
C TYR A 99 -16.31 5.82 6.35
N HIS A 100 -15.93 7.07 6.02
CA HIS A 100 -16.38 8.28 6.73
C HIS A 100 -17.49 9.00 5.94
N PRO A 101 -18.78 8.84 6.29
CA PRO A 101 -19.90 9.40 5.53
C PRO A 101 -20.21 10.87 5.86
N ILE A 102 -19.47 11.49 6.80
CA ILE A 102 -19.89 12.75 7.43
C ILE A 102 -19.85 13.93 6.42
N THR A 103 -18.98 13.87 5.40
CA THR A 103 -18.85 14.94 4.40
C THR A 103 -19.42 14.61 3.03
N GLY A 104 -19.89 13.38 2.78
CA GLY A 104 -20.73 13.03 1.62
C GLY A 104 -20.15 13.25 0.21
N THR A 105 -18.88 13.62 0.04
CA THR A 105 -18.36 14.12 -1.24
C THR A 105 -17.49 13.14 -2.04
N VAL A 106 -17.02 12.02 -1.47
CA VAL A 106 -16.05 11.13 -2.14
C VAL A 106 -16.34 9.64 -1.91
N ASP A 107 -16.58 8.92 -3.01
CA ASP A 107 -16.98 7.50 -3.03
C ASP A 107 -15.86 6.52 -2.66
N PHE A 108 -14.60 6.94 -2.76
CA PHE A 108 -13.43 6.08 -2.57
C PHE A 108 -12.28 6.82 -1.89
N MET A 109 -11.40 6.03 -1.26
CA MET A 109 -10.20 6.50 -0.62
C MET A 109 -9.18 7.00 -1.65
N TYR A 110 -8.66 8.22 -1.46
CA TYR A 110 -7.51 8.72 -2.22
C TYR A 110 -6.21 8.22 -1.61
N GLN A 111 -5.26 7.84 -2.46
CA GLN A 111 -4.03 7.18 -2.01
C GLN A 111 -2.79 7.84 -2.58
N ASN A 112 -1.83 8.06 -1.70
CA ASN A 112 -0.42 8.13 -2.10
C ASN A 112 0.20 6.76 -1.91
N THR A 113 1.12 6.39 -2.79
CA THR A 113 1.83 5.10 -2.70
C THR A 113 3.32 5.28 -2.82
N THR A 114 4.04 4.49 -2.04
CA THR A 114 5.50 4.34 -2.15
C THR A 114 5.85 2.89 -2.34
N ILE A 115 6.69 2.62 -3.32
CA ILE A 115 7.21 1.29 -3.64
C ILE A 115 8.69 1.30 -3.30
N THR A 116 9.09 0.45 -2.36
CA THR A 116 10.47 0.38 -1.87
C THR A 116 11.03 -1.01 -2.16
N PRO A 117 12.25 -1.11 -2.72
CA PRO A 117 12.89 -2.41 -2.92
C PRO A 117 13.28 -3.02 -1.57
N LEU A 118 13.11 -4.33 -1.45
CA LEU A 118 13.66 -5.11 -0.35
C LEU A 118 14.84 -5.90 -0.91
N ALA A 119 16.05 -5.36 -0.74
CA ALA A 119 17.26 -5.96 -1.24
C ALA A 119 17.74 -7.09 -0.31
N SER A 120 18.05 -8.24 -0.91
CA SER A 120 18.78 -9.33 -0.27
C SER A 120 20.22 -8.91 0.04
N ALA A 121 20.91 -9.68 0.88
CA ALA A 121 22.29 -9.42 1.28
C ALA A 121 23.27 -9.37 0.08
N ASP A 122 22.93 -9.99 -1.04
CA ASP A 122 23.69 -9.98 -2.30
C ASP A 122 23.35 -8.79 -3.21
N GLY A 123 22.47 -7.88 -2.76
CA GLY A 123 22.04 -6.70 -3.50
C GLY A 123 20.93 -6.96 -4.53
N ARG A 124 20.45 -8.20 -4.68
CA ARG A 124 19.32 -8.50 -5.56
C ARG A 124 18.01 -8.05 -4.93
N VAL A 125 17.15 -7.42 -5.73
CA VAL A 125 15.80 -7.06 -5.33
C VAL A 125 14.85 -8.11 -5.89
N GLU A 126 14.43 -9.04 -5.04
CA GLU A 126 13.44 -10.07 -5.41
C GLU A 126 12.05 -9.77 -4.85
N GLN A 127 11.97 -8.78 -3.95
CA GLN A 127 10.77 -8.38 -3.25
C GLN A 127 10.66 -6.85 -3.23
N ILE A 128 9.42 -6.37 -3.24
CA ILE A 128 9.11 -4.95 -3.04
C ILE A 128 8.07 -4.79 -1.95
N CYS A 129 8.20 -3.71 -1.19
CA CYS A 129 7.20 -3.26 -0.22
C CYS A 129 6.39 -2.11 -0.82
N LEU A 130 5.07 -2.26 -0.84
CA LEU A 130 4.10 -1.22 -1.16
C LEU A 130 3.60 -0.62 0.15
N MET A 131 3.73 0.70 0.26
CA MET A 131 3.15 1.51 1.32
C MET A 131 2.01 2.34 0.73
N ILE A 132 0.81 2.21 1.29
CA ILE A 132 -0.41 2.86 0.83
C ILE A 132 -0.85 3.82 1.94
N TYR A 133 -0.87 5.10 1.63
CA TYR A 133 -1.27 6.16 2.55
C TYR A 133 -2.65 6.67 2.15
N ASP A 134 -3.61 6.62 3.07
CA ASP A 134 -4.86 7.34 2.92
C ASP A 134 -4.61 8.85 3.02
N VAL A 135 -4.96 9.58 1.97
CA VAL A 135 -4.86 11.04 1.89
C VAL A 135 -6.22 11.69 1.63
N THR A 136 -7.31 10.96 1.83
CA THR A 136 -8.68 11.40 1.53
C THR A 136 -9.04 12.69 2.25
N GLU A 137 -8.67 12.81 3.54
CA GLU A 137 -8.90 14.03 4.31
C GLU A 137 -8.17 15.23 3.69
N GLN A 138 -6.89 15.08 3.35
CA GLN A 138 -6.10 16.13 2.72
C GLN A 138 -6.68 16.56 1.37
N VAL A 139 -7.17 15.61 0.57
CA VAL A 139 -7.81 15.88 -0.73
C VAL A 139 -9.09 16.68 -0.53
N CYS A 140 -9.96 16.26 0.39
CA CYS A 140 -11.21 16.97 0.69
C CYS A 140 -10.95 18.43 1.11
N LEU A 141 -9.97 18.65 1.99
CA LEU A 141 -9.59 20.00 2.43
C LEU A 141 -9.08 20.87 1.26
N THR A 142 -8.25 20.30 0.40
CA THR A 142 -7.69 21.02 -0.77
C THR A 142 -8.79 21.39 -1.78
N GLN A 143 -9.81 20.54 -1.95
CA GLN A 143 -10.93 20.81 -2.85
C GLN A 143 -11.88 21.88 -2.30
N ALA A 144 -12.09 21.94 -0.98
CA ALA A 144 -12.89 22.99 -0.35
C ALA A 144 -12.29 24.39 -0.54
N ASP A 145 -10.95 24.52 -0.53
CA ASP A 145 -10.25 25.79 -0.74
C ASP A 145 -10.25 26.28 -2.21
N THR A 146 -10.63 25.42 -3.17
CA THR A 146 -10.66 25.76 -4.60
C THR A 146 -12.04 26.11 -5.13
N GLU A 147 -13.10 25.98 -4.32
CA GLU A 147 -14.43 26.49 -4.66
C GLU A 147 -14.51 28.00 -4.40
N PRO A 148 -14.93 28.83 -5.39
CA PRO A 148 -15.13 30.25 -5.15
C PRO A 148 -16.20 30.44 -4.07
N PRO A 149 -16.07 31.43 -3.16
CA PRO A 149 -17.12 31.69 -2.18
C PRO A 149 -18.42 31.96 -2.93
N THR A 150 -19.44 31.14 -2.69
CA THR A 150 -20.79 31.36 -3.22
C THR A 150 -21.22 32.76 -2.85
N ALA A 151 -21.28 33.64 -3.85
CA ALA A 151 -21.79 34.99 -3.69
C ALA A 151 -23.27 34.89 -3.31
N TYR A 152 -23.60 35.32 -2.10
CA TYR A 152 -24.96 35.59 -1.65
C TYR A 152 -25.48 36.88 -2.27
#